data_AF-A0A9E2KSD0-F1
#
_entry.id   AF-A0A9E2KSD0-F1
#
_cell.length_a   1.000
_cell.length_b   1.000
_cell.length_c   1.000
_cell.angle_alpha   90.00
_cell.angle_beta   90.00
_cell.angle_gamma   90.00
#
_symmetry.space_group_name_H-M   'P 1'
#
loop_
_entity.id
_entity.type
_entity.pdbx_description
1 polymer ?
#
loop_
_entity_poly.entity_id
_entity_poly.type
_entity_poly.pdbx_seq_one_letter_code
_entity_poly.pdbx_strand_id
1 'polypeptide(L)'
;MLKLVIVIFSILSLSIIGSPYKKYPGGYWVAPNGLKTVVKHYLHKAQNMTHCSVNSLKRKLIRCHLVVIWVGNFDNFSNHAIILTGYRNRMFYYNDPWTGTKRKISLRNFMKHWRLNAYRALSY
;
A
#
# COMPACT_ATOMS: atom_id res chain seq x y z
N MET A 1 -13.16 -5.67 12.45
CA MET A 1 -12.60 -5.79 11.08
C MET A 1 -12.86 -4.56 10.20
N LEU A 2 -14.07 -4.02 10.13
CA LEU A 2 -14.44 -2.88 9.26
C LEU A 2 -13.53 -1.63 9.38
N LYS A 3 -13.12 -1.27 10.62
CA LYS A 3 -12.24 -0.12 10.89
C LYS A 3 -10.88 -0.19 10.16
N LEU A 4 -10.30 -1.38 9.94
CA LEU A 4 -8.98 -1.52 9.30
C LEU A 4 -9.04 -1.22 7.80
N VAL A 5 -10.13 -1.60 7.13
CA VAL A 5 -10.35 -1.28 5.72
C VAL A 5 -10.47 0.23 5.58
N ILE A 6 -11.30 0.88 6.41
CA ILE A 6 -11.46 2.34 6.40
C ILE A 6 -10.12 3.05 6.62
N VAL A 7 -9.30 2.63 7.58
CA VAL A 7 -8.00 3.27 7.86
C VAL A 7 -7.02 3.14 6.70
N ILE A 8 -6.97 1.99 6.03
CA ILE A 8 -6.09 1.80 4.88
C ILE A 8 -6.65 2.52 3.65
N PHE A 9 -7.98 2.52 3.44
CA PHE A 9 -8.64 3.37 2.44
C PHE A 9 -8.40 4.85 2.71
N SER A 10 -8.34 5.28 3.98
CA SER A 10 -7.96 6.62 4.40
C SER A 10 -6.48 6.90 4.11
N ILE A 11 -5.55 5.98 4.38
CA ILE A 11 -4.12 6.17 4.04
C ILE A 11 -3.93 6.32 2.52
N LEU A 12 -4.75 5.64 1.71
CA LEU A 12 -4.72 5.71 0.25
C LEU A 12 -5.51 6.89 -0.33
N SER A 13 -6.60 7.30 0.31
CA SER A 13 -7.36 8.51 -0.05
C SER A 13 -6.69 9.79 0.46
N LEU A 14 -5.85 9.70 1.49
CA LEU A 14 -4.80 10.64 1.88
C LEU A 14 -3.57 10.55 0.96
N SER A 15 -3.80 10.19 -0.30
CA SER A 15 -2.88 10.42 -1.42
C SER A 15 -3.59 11.23 -2.53
N ILE A 16 -4.53 12.14 -2.17
CA ILE A 16 -5.38 12.95 -3.10
C ILE A 16 -5.53 14.45 -2.65
N ILE A 17 -5.06 15.46 -3.44
CA ILE A 17 -5.13 16.94 -3.22
C ILE A 17 -6.54 17.33 -3.60
N GLY A 18 -7.44 17.27 -2.63
CA GLY A 18 -8.85 17.49 -2.83
C GLY A 18 -9.65 16.27 -2.40
N SER A 19 -10.92 16.24 -2.76
CA SER A 19 -11.83 15.27 -2.18
C SER A 19 -11.64 13.90 -2.83
N PRO A 20 -11.45 12.82 -2.04
CA PRO A 20 -11.44 11.45 -2.55
C PRO A 20 -12.82 11.00 -3.07
N TYR A 21 -13.84 11.87 -2.98
CA TYR A 21 -15.18 11.70 -3.51
C TYR A 21 -15.46 12.59 -4.75
N LYS A 22 -14.46 13.32 -5.28
CA LYS A 22 -14.61 14.19 -6.46
C LYS A 22 -13.65 13.77 -7.59
N LYS A 23 -14.12 13.88 -8.84
CA LYS A 23 -13.26 13.78 -10.03
C LYS A 23 -12.37 15.01 -10.17
N TYR A 24 -11.31 14.88 -10.96
CA TYR A 24 -10.44 15.97 -11.42
C TYR A 24 -11.28 17.17 -11.93
N PRO A 25 -10.90 18.43 -11.64
CA PRO A 25 -9.66 18.89 -11.00
C PRO A 25 -9.63 18.85 -9.47
N GLY A 26 -10.70 18.39 -8.80
CA GLY A 26 -10.82 18.45 -7.34
C GLY A 26 -10.12 17.35 -6.53
N GLY A 27 -9.00 16.77 -6.99
CA GLY A 27 -8.26 15.64 -6.37
C GLY A 27 -6.84 15.32 -6.99
N TYR A 28 -5.72 15.34 -6.22
CA TYR A 28 -4.30 14.99 -6.64
C TYR A 28 -3.34 14.20 -5.66
N TRP A 29 -2.67 14.79 -4.63
CA TRP A 29 -2.00 14.16 -3.42
C TRP A 29 -2.32 14.75 -1.98
N VAL A 30 -2.09 14.12 -0.80
CA VAL A 30 -2.21 14.81 0.54
C VAL A 30 -0.84 14.99 1.20
N ALA A 31 -0.66 16.08 1.97
CA ALA A 31 0.60 16.40 2.62
C ALA A 31 1.01 15.34 3.70
N PRO A 32 2.28 14.90 3.75
CA PRO A 32 2.74 13.86 4.68
C PRO A 32 2.48 14.13 6.17
N ASN A 33 2.39 15.40 6.58
CA ASN A 33 2.13 15.79 7.97
C ASN A 33 0.71 15.43 8.43
N GLY A 34 -0.30 15.50 7.54
CA GLY A 34 -1.68 15.11 7.88
C GLY A 34 -1.84 13.59 8.07
N LEU A 35 -1.06 12.81 7.32
CA LEU A 35 -1.06 11.34 7.42
C LEU A 35 -0.52 10.83 8.77
N LYS A 36 0.43 11.57 9.36
CA LYS A 36 1.16 11.17 10.57
C LYS A 36 0.23 10.97 11.78
N THR A 37 -0.78 11.84 11.95
CA THR A 37 -1.76 11.76 13.04
C THR A 37 -2.72 10.59 12.84
N VAL A 38 -3.24 10.39 11.63
CA VAL A 38 -4.17 9.29 11.30
C VAL A 38 -3.50 7.93 11.49
N VAL A 39 -2.28 7.76 10.95
CA VAL A 39 -1.50 6.52 11.11
C VAL A 39 -1.18 6.24 12.59
N LYS A 40 -0.81 7.28 13.36
CA LYS A 40 -0.52 7.13 14.80
C LYS A 40 -1.77 6.78 15.62
N HIS A 41 -2.92 7.39 15.30
CA HIS A 41 -4.19 7.21 16.00
C HIS A 41 -4.81 5.81 15.78
N TYR A 42 -4.64 5.22 14.58
CA TYR A 42 -5.28 3.95 14.24
C TYR A 42 -4.39 2.72 14.31
N LEU A 43 -3.07 2.84 14.15
CA LEU A 43 -2.16 1.68 14.11
C LEU A 43 -1.18 1.61 15.29
N HIS A 44 -1.00 2.69 16.05
CA HIS A 44 -0.14 2.83 17.24
C HIS A 44 1.36 2.46 17.11
N LYS A 45 1.79 1.64 16.13
CA LYS A 45 3.17 1.19 15.90
C LYS A 45 3.52 1.09 14.41
N ALA A 46 3.34 2.16 13.65
CA ALA A 46 3.73 2.17 12.24
C ALA A 46 5.24 1.88 12.07
N GLN A 47 5.57 0.92 11.21
CA GLN A 47 6.93 0.47 10.90
C GLN A 47 7.25 0.73 9.43
N ASN A 48 8.23 1.61 9.18
CA ASN A 48 8.84 1.74 7.86
C ASN A 48 9.60 0.44 7.54
N MET A 49 9.32 -0.14 6.37
CA MET A 49 9.90 -1.39 5.88
C MET A 49 10.58 -1.20 4.51
N THR A 50 10.92 0.03 4.16
CA THR A 50 11.66 0.37 2.94
C THR A 50 13.01 -0.38 2.90
N HIS A 51 13.36 -0.94 1.74
CA HIS A 51 14.51 -1.85 1.54
C HIS A 51 14.50 -3.15 2.37
N CYS A 52 13.40 -3.52 3.04
CA CYS A 52 13.36 -4.80 3.77
C CYS A 52 13.41 -6.00 2.82
N SER A 53 13.77 -7.17 3.35
CA SER A 53 13.72 -8.42 2.57
C SER A 53 12.29 -8.89 2.30
N VAL A 54 12.09 -9.61 1.19
CA VAL A 54 10.81 -10.31 0.88
C VAL A 54 10.33 -11.18 2.06
N ASN A 55 11.27 -11.82 2.77
CA ASN A 55 10.94 -12.61 3.96
C ASN A 55 10.40 -11.74 5.12
N SER A 56 10.81 -10.47 5.22
CA SER A 56 10.24 -9.52 6.18
C SER A 56 8.80 -9.14 5.84
N LEU A 57 8.49 -8.93 4.56
CA LEU A 57 7.10 -8.77 4.09
C LEU A 57 6.26 -10.00 4.47
N LYS A 58 6.74 -11.21 4.14
CA LYS A 58 6.07 -12.47 4.46
C LYS A 58 5.82 -12.65 5.97
N ARG A 59 6.77 -12.27 6.82
CA ARG A 59 6.62 -12.32 8.29
C ARG A 59 5.50 -11.41 8.82
N LYS A 60 5.28 -10.23 8.22
CA LYS A 60 4.10 -9.40 8.57
C LYS A 60 2.81 -10.09 8.16
N LEU A 61 2.75 -10.60 6.92
CA LEU A 61 1.54 -11.24 6.36
C LEU A 61 1.12 -12.50 7.14
N ILE A 62 2.07 -13.36 7.54
CA ILE A 62 1.76 -14.54 8.41
C ILE A 62 1.18 -14.11 9.75
N ARG A 63 1.65 -13.00 10.31
CA ARG A 63 1.13 -12.45 11.58
C ARG A 63 -0.18 -11.68 11.42
N CYS A 64 -0.84 -11.75 10.26
CA CYS A 64 -2.03 -10.99 9.89
C CYS A 64 -1.82 -9.46 9.85
N HIS A 65 -0.58 -8.98 9.73
CA HIS A 65 -0.27 -7.57 9.50
C HIS A 65 -0.18 -7.29 8.00
N LEU A 66 -1.05 -6.40 7.50
CA LEU A 66 -1.05 -5.94 6.12
C LEU A 66 0.18 -5.08 5.83
N VAL A 67 0.64 -5.07 4.57
CA VAL A 67 1.79 -4.26 4.15
C VAL A 67 1.42 -3.41 2.93
N VAL A 68 1.53 -2.09 3.07
CA VAL A 68 1.43 -1.15 1.94
C VAL A 68 2.76 -1.15 1.19
N ILE A 69 2.70 -1.31 -0.13
CA ILE A 69 3.85 -1.32 -1.04
C ILE A 69 3.64 -0.26 -2.10
N TRP A 70 4.68 0.51 -2.39
CA TRP A 70 4.72 1.37 -3.57
C TRP A 70 5.40 0.64 -4.72
N VAL A 71 4.79 0.71 -5.90
CA VAL A 71 5.21 0.01 -7.12
C VAL A 71 5.33 1.00 -8.27
N GLY A 72 6.39 0.88 -9.08
CA GLY A 72 6.64 1.73 -10.23
C GLY A 72 6.22 1.07 -11.54
N ASN A 73 5.73 1.88 -12.49
CA ASN A 73 5.19 1.45 -13.79
C ASN A 73 4.19 0.29 -13.65
N PHE A 74 3.05 0.58 -13.02
CA PHE A 74 2.04 -0.41 -12.63
C PHE A 74 0.65 0.07 -13.04
N ASP A 75 -0.12 -0.77 -13.74
CA ASP A 75 -1.43 -0.41 -14.33
C ASP A 75 -1.41 0.92 -15.12
N ASN A 76 -0.33 1.15 -15.86
CA ASN A 76 -0.01 2.37 -16.62
C ASN A 76 0.26 3.64 -15.78
N PHE A 77 0.34 3.54 -14.45
CA PHE A 77 0.80 4.62 -13.57
C PHE A 77 2.31 4.56 -13.34
N SER A 78 2.96 5.72 -13.31
CA SER A 78 4.39 5.85 -12.98
C SER A 78 4.69 5.38 -11.54
N ASN A 79 3.77 5.62 -10.61
CA ASN A 79 3.81 5.21 -9.21
C ASN A 79 2.39 4.83 -8.76
N HIS A 80 2.24 3.67 -8.11
CA HIS A 80 0.98 3.22 -7.50
C HIS A 80 1.24 2.60 -6.12
N ALA A 81 0.24 2.60 -5.24
CA ALA A 81 0.30 2.00 -3.91
C ALA A 81 -0.71 0.84 -3.80
N ILE A 82 -0.21 -0.35 -3.46
CA ILE A 82 -1.00 -1.57 -3.31
C ILE A 82 -0.87 -2.15 -1.90
N ILE A 83 -1.85 -2.94 -1.46
CA ILE A 83 -1.88 -3.53 -0.12
C ILE A 83 -1.64 -5.03 -0.24
N LEU A 84 -0.49 -5.55 0.19
CA LEU A 84 -0.29 -6.98 0.32
C LEU A 84 -1.19 -7.53 1.43
N THR A 85 -1.96 -8.57 1.09
CA THR A 85 -2.91 -9.25 1.99
C THR A 85 -2.51 -10.70 2.30
N GLY A 86 -1.62 -11.28 1.50
CA GLY A 86 -1.10 -12.63 1.73
C GLY A 86 -0.13 -13.08 0.65
N TYR A 87 0.34 -14.32 0.75
CA TYR A 87 1.17 -14.95 -0.29
C TYR A 87 0.95 -16.47 -0.31
N ARG A 88 1.23 -17.09 -1.46
CA ARG A 88 1.32 -18.55 -1.61
C ARG A 88 2.39 -18.87 -2.64
N ASN A 89 3.29 -19.79 -2.31
CA ASN A 89 4.42 -20.18 -3.17
C ASN A 89 5.25 -18.94 -3.61
N ARG A 90 5.33 -18.70 -4.94
CA ARG A 90 5.98 -17.54 -5.56
C ARG A 90 4.99 -16.44 -6.00
N MET A 91 3.81 -16.37 -5.39
CA MET A 91 2.78 -15.36 -5.68
C MET A 91 2.46 -14.53 -4.43
N PHE A 92 2.32 -13.22 -4.59
CA PHE A 92 1.70 -12.32 -3.61
C PHE A 92 0.23 -12.08 -4.01
N TYR A 93 -0.63 -11.94 -3.01
CA TYR A 93 -2.01 -11.48 -3.13
C TYR A 93 -2.10 -10.06 -2.58
N TYR A 94 -2.84 -9.21 -3.27
CA TYR A 94 -2.97 -7.80 -2.92
C TYR A 94 -4.36 -7.27 -3.22
N ASN A 95 -4.76 -6.24 -2.47
CA ASN A 95 -5.86 -5.38 -2.84
C ASN A 95 -5.30 -4.22 -3.65
N ASP A 96 -5.94 -3.93 -4.77
CA ASP A 96 -5.63 -2.81 -5.64
C ASP A 96 -6.64 -1.67 -5.40
N PRO A 97 -6.22 -0.53 -4.86
CA PRO A 97 -7.11 0.59 -4.55
C PRO A 97 -7.66 1.30 -5.79
N TRP A 98 -6.96 1.23 -6.92
CA TRP A 98 -7.37 1.90 -8.16
C TRP A 98 -8.55 1.18 -8.81
N THR A 99 -8.48 -0.16 -8.90
CA THR A 99 -9.55 -0.99 -9.47
C THR A 99 -10.59 -1.43 -8.45
N GLY A 100 -10.30 -1.31 -7.16
CA GLY A 100 -11.11 -1.87 -6.07
C GLY A 100 -11.08 -3.40 -5.98
N THR A 101 -10.21 -4.07 -6.74
CA THR A 101 -10.22 -5.54 -6.87
C THR A 101 -9.13 -6.25 -6.06
N LYS A 102 -9.38 -7.54 -5.78
CA LYS A 102 -8.37 -8.47 -5.24
C LYS A 102 -7.59 -9.08 -6.40
N ARG A 103 -6.27 -8.92 -6.41
CA ARG A 103 -5.39 -9.36 -7.50
C ARG A 103 -4.23 -10.20 -6.96
N LYS A 104 -3.49 -10.85 -7.86
CA LYS A 104 -2.30 -11.65 -7.55
C LYS A 104 -1.16 -11.29 -8.51
N ILE A 105 0.08 -11.35 -8.01
CA ILE A 105 1.28 -11.03 -8.79
C ILE A 105 2.39 -12.03 -8.49
N SER A 106 3.15 -12.41 -9.52
CA SER A 106 4.33 -13.26 -9.35
C SER A 106 5.44 -12.49 -8.61
N LEU A 107 6.22 -13.18 -7.78
CA LEU A 107 7.32 -12.57 -7.05
C LEU A 107 8.33 -11.89 -7.99
N ARG A 108 8.55 -12.45 -9.19
CA ARG A 108 9.41 -11.84 -10.23
C ARG A 108 8.88 -10.47 -10.66
N ASN A 109 7.60 -10.37 -10.99
CA ASN A 109 7.00 -9.11 -11.44
C ASN A 109 6.91 -8.12 -10.29
N PHE A 110 6.49 -8.58 -9.10
CA PHE A 110 6.49 -7.78 -7.87
C PHE A 110 7.85 -7.12 -7.63
N MET A 111 8.95 -7.89 -7.66
CA MET A 111 10.30 -7.36 -7.45
C MET A 111 10.71 -6.34 -8.52
N LYS A 112 10.28 -6.52 -9.79
CA LYS A 112 10.51 -5.53 -10.86
C LYS A 112 9.87 -4.19 -10.51
N HIS A 113 8.58 -4.17 -10.18
CA HIS A 113 7.87 -2.92 -9.90
C HIS A 113 8.25 -2.30 -8.56
N TRP A 114 8.49 -3.11 -7.53
CA TRP A 114 8.91 -2.64 -6.21
C TRP A 114 10.30 -1.98 -6.26
N ARG A 115 11.24 -2.54 -7.05
CA ARG A 115 12.55 -1.91 -7.33
C ARG A 115 12.41 -0.55 -8.00
N LEU A 116 11.49 -0.41 -8.97
CA LEU A 116 11.23 0.87 -9.66
C LEU A 116 10.71 1.96 -8.70
N ASN A 117 10.20 1.60 -7.53
CA ASN A 117 9.84 2.55 -6.48
C ASN A 117 10.77 2.48 -5.24
N ALA A 118 12.06 2.20 -5.46
CA ALA A 118 13.09 2.17 -4.42
C ALA A 118 12.76 1.27 -3.21
N TYR A 119 12.06 0.15 -3.44
CA TYR A 119 11.70 -0.83 -2.42
C TYR A 119 10.93 -0.28 -1.21
N ARG A 120 10.11 0.77 -1.41
CA ARG A 120 9.30 1.38 -0.33
C ARG A 120 8.21 0.44 0.17
N ALA A 121 8.09 0.32 1.49
CA ALA A 121 7.06 -0.49 2.16
C ALA A 121 6.73 0.05 3.55
N LEU A 122 5.49 -0.12 4.01
CA LEU A 122 5.00 0.30 5.32
C LEU A 122 4.07 -0.75 5.91
N SER A 123 4.22 -1.04 7.20
CA SER A 123 3.32 -1.92 7.97
C SER A 123 3.18 -1.39 9.40
N TYR A 124 2.66 -2.22 10.30
CA TYR A 124 2.54 -1.99 11.75
C TYR A 124 2.85 -3.30 12.48
#